data_AF-A0A9W6Y6N5-F1
#
_entry.id   AF-A0A9W6Y6N5-F1
#
_cell.length_a   1.000
_cell.length_b   1.000
_cell.length_c   1.000
_cell.angle_alpha   90.00
_cell.angle_beta   90.00
_cell.angle_gamma   90.00
#
_symmetry.space_group_name_H-M   'P 1'
#
loop_
_entity.id
_entity.type
_entity.pdbx_description
1 polymer ?
#
loop_
_entity_poly.entity_id
_entity_poly.type
_entity_poly.pdbx_seq_one_letter_code
_entity_poly.pdbx_strand_id
1 'polypeptide(L)'
;MYKKAEASFWTAEEPDLVHDLKDWGNLTDKKRFFIKHVLAFLGASDGIMNENQAMNFSNEVQVPEARCFYGFQIAIENTHLEMYSLLIGTYINDRGSSSTISAMRR
;
A
#
# COMPACT_ATOMS: atom_id res chain seq x y z
N MET A 1 18.54 -9.44 8.80
CA MET A 1 17.49 -8.59 8.21
C MET A 1 16.20 -9.35 8.02
N TYR A 2 16.17 -10.47 7.28
CA TYR A 2 14.99 -11.32 7.10
C TYR A 2 14.21 -11.64 8.37
N LYS A 3 14.82 -12.21 9.40
CA LYS A 3 14.12 -12.53 10.66
C LYS A 3 13.50 -11.32 11.38
N LYS A 4 14.04 -10.12 11.18
CA LYS A 4 13.43 -8.89 11.71
C LYS A 4 12.20 -8.49 10.90
N ALA A 5 12.24 -8.65 9.57
CA ALA A 5 11.09 -8.41 8.71
C ALA A 5 9.97 -9.43 8.97
N GLU A 6 10.31 -10.71 9.09
CA GLU A 6 9.38 -11.79 9.41
C GLU A 6 8.67 -11.58 10.75
N ALA A 7 9.40 -11.11 11.77
CA ALA A 7 8.83 -10.78 13.08
C ALA A 7 7.89 -9.56 13.06
N SER A 8 7.90 -8.78 11.98
CA SER A 8 7.03 -7.62 11.76
C SER A 8 5.91 -7.92 10.76
N PHE A 9 5.61 -9.20 10.49
CA PHE A 9 4.48 -9.58 9.66
C PHE A 9 3.17 -9.01 10.20
N TRP A 10 2.30 -8.59 9.29
CA TRP A 10 0.95 -8.14 9.58
C TRP A 10 0.04 -8.38 8.36
N THR A 11 -1.27 -8.36 8.56
CA THR A 11 -2.27 -8.48 7.47
C THR A 11 -3.17 -7.25 7.36
N ALA A 12 -3.80 -7.08 6.20
CA ALA A 12 -4.63 -5.93 5.90
C ALA A 12 -5.91 -5.83 6.77
N GLU A 13 -6.29 -6.92 7.43
CA GLU A 13 -7.44 -6.99 8.32
C GLU A 13 -7.13 -6.55 9.76
N GLU A 14 -5.85 -6.40 10.12
CA GLU A 14 -5.48 -6.02 11.49
C GLU A 14 -5.88 -4.57 11.85
N PRO A 15 -5.77 -3.57 10.94
CA PRO A 15 -6.23 -2.22 11.24
C PRO A 15 -7.76 -2.10 11.21
N ASP A 16 -8.35 -1.65 12.32
CA ASP A 16 -9.79 -1.35 12.40
C ASP A 16 -10.12 0.03 11.84
N LEU A 17 -10.84 0.07 10.71
CA LEU A 17 -11.24 1.30 10.02
C LEU A 17 -12.67 1.76 10.38
N VAL A 18 -13.38 1.07 11.29
CA VAL A 18 -14.79 1.36 11.61
C VAL A 18 -14.99 2.78 12.12
N HIS A 19 -14.03 3.30 12.87
CA HIS A 19 -14.13 4.64 13.48
C HIS A 19 -13.59 5.77 12.59
N ASP A 20 -12.75 5.44 11.60
CA ASP A 20 -12.04 6.44 10.79
C ASP A 20 -12.96 7.28 9.91
N LEU A 21 -14.11 6.73 9.48
CA LEU A 21 -15.10 7.49 8.69
C LEU A 21 -15.67 8.70 9.46
N LYS A 22 -15.81 8.57 10.78
CA LYS A 22 -16.28 9.67 11.63
C LYS A 22 -15.26 10.81 11.63
N ASP A 23 -13.98 10.47 11.82
CA ASP A 23 -12.91 11.45 11.86
C ASP A 23 -12.65 12.05 10.48
N TRP A 24 -12.76 11.26 9.42
CA TRP A 24 -12.71 11.72 8.03
C TRP A 24 -13.75 12.80 7.73
N GLY A 25 -14.98 12.64 8.24
CA GLY A 25 -16.04 13.64 8.14
C GLY A 25 -15.71 14.96 8.83
N ASN A 26 -14.98 14.91 9.95
CA ASN A 26 -14.58 16.08 10.75
C ASN A 26 -13.37 16.85 10.17
N LEU A 27 -12.71 16.32 9.15
CA LEU A 27 -11.58 16.99 8.50
C LEU A 27 -12.05 18.16 7.61
N THR A 28 -11.14 19.10 7.37
CA THR A 28 -11.35 20.15 6.36
C THR A 28 -11.10 19.60 4.95
N ASP A 29 -11.68 20.24 3.93
CA ASP A 29 -11.46 19.83 2.53
C ASP A 29 -9.98 19.84 2.14
N LYS A 30 -9.19 20.79 2.65
CA LYS A 30 -7.74 20.84 2.42
C LYS A 30 -7.02 19.61 2.99
N LYS A 31 -7.40 19.18 4.20
CA LYS A 31 -6.82 17.97 4.84
C LYS A 31 -7.22 16.71 4.09
N ARG A 32 -8.50 16.58 3.70
CA ARG A 32 -8.96 15.46 2.89
C ARG A 32 -8.27 15.42 1.53
N PHE A 33 -8.17 16.55 0.85
CA PHE A 33 -7.46 16.67 -0.43
C PHE A 33 -6.01 16.19 -0.31
N PHE A 34 -5.29 16.66 0.72
CA PHE A 34 -3.92 16.24 1.00
C PHE A 34 -3.83 14.72 1.20
N ILE A 35 -4.65 14.14 2.09
CA ILE A 35 -4.63 12.70 2.38
C ILE A 35 -4.94 11.88 1.12
N LYS A 36 -5.93 12.28 0.31
CA LYS A 36 -6.25 11.61 -0.96
C LYS A 36 -5.04 11.56 -1.89
N HIS A 37 -4.27 12.64 -2.00
CA HIS A 37 -3.10 12.70 -2.86
C HIS A 37 -1.92 11.89 -2.31
N VAL A 38 -1.75 11.85 -0.99
CA VAL A 38 -0.73 10.99 -0.37
C VAL A 38 -1.07 9.52 -0.61
N LEU A 39 -2.32 9.10 -0.37
CA LEU A 39 -2.76 7.72 -0.63
C LEU A 39 -2.61 7.35 -2.11
N ALA A 40 -2.94 8.26 -3.01
CA ALA A 40 -2.74 8.08 -4.44
C ALA A 40 -1.24 7.90 -4.77
N PHE A 41 -0.37 8.76 -4.26
CA PHE A 41 1.06 8.64 -4.50
C PHE A 41 1.64 7.31 -3.98
N LEU A 42 1.28 6.92 -2.75
CA LEU A 42 1.77 5.69 -2.12
C LEU A 42 1.31 4.43 -2.86
N GLY A 43 0.02 4.35 -3.22
CA GLY A 43 -0.50 3.21 -3.98
C GLY A 43 0.18 3.03 -5.34
N ALA A 44 0.49 4.13 -6.03
CA ALA A 44 1.24 4.06 -7.29
C ALA A 44 2.73 3.73 -7.08
N SER A 45 3.38 4.28 -6.06
CA SER A 45 4.82 4.06 -5.82
C SER A 45 5.13 2.62 -5.46
N ASP A 46 4.29 2.01 -4.61
CA ASP A 46 4.55 0.66 -4.10
C ASP A 46 4.36 -0.39 -5.21
N GLY A 47 3.44 -0.15 -6.14
CA GLY A 47 3.30 -0.98 -7.34
C GLY A 47 4.56 -0.99 -8.21
N ILE A 48 5.13 0.19 -8.49
CA ILE A 48 6.37 0.33 -9.27
C ILE A 48 7.56 -0.32 -8.55
N MET A 49 7.68 -0.09 -7.24
CA MET A 49 8.77 -0.65 -6.45
C MET A 49 8.71 -2.17 -6.39
N ASN A 50 7.52 -2.72 -6.19
CA ASN A 50 7.30 -4.17 -6.12
C ASN A 50 7.62 -4.84 -7.46
N GLU A 51 7.19 -4.26 -8.59
CA GLU A 51 7.53 -4.77 -9.92
C GLU A 51 9.05 -4.79 -10.16
N ASN A 52 9.75 -3.72 -9.80
CA ASN A 52 11.21 -3.68 -9.91
C ASN A 52 11.90 -4.75 -9.03
N GLN A 53 11.41 -4.95 -7.81
CA GLN A 53 12.00 -5.92 -6.90
C GLN A 53 11.76 -7.36 -7.37
N ALA A 54 10.56 -7.66 -7.87
CA ALA A 54 10.21 -8.97 -8.42
C ALA A 54 10.98 -9.28 -9.71
N MET A 55 11.03 -8.33 -10.65
CA MET A 55 11.60 -8.57 -11.98
C MET A 55 13.13 -8.45 -12.02
N ASN A 56 13.72 -7.57 -11.21
CA ASN A 56 15.15 -7.27 -11.28
C ASN A 56 15.89 -7.79 -10.04
N PHE A 57 15.70 -7.17 -8.88
CA PHE A 57 16.57 -7.42 -7.71
C PHE A 57 16.51 -8.86 -7.19
N SER A 58 15.32 -9.47 -7.19
CA SER A 58 15.18 -10.85 -6.73
C SER A 58 15.84 -11.88 -7.67
N ASN A 59 16.05 -11.51 -8.94
CA ASN A 59 16.67 -12.32 -9.97
C ASN A 59 18.19 -12.09 -10.06
N GLU A 60 18.65 -10.86 -9.85
CA GLU A 60 20.08 -10.51 -9.90
C GLU A 60 20.85 -11.04 -8.68
N VAL A 61 20.26 -10.95 -7.49
CA VAL A 61 20.93 -11.31 -6.25
C VAL A 61 20.90 -12.83 -6.04
N GLN A 62 22.09 -13.44 -6.01
CA GLN A 62 22.24 -14.89 -5.85
C GLN A 62 22.36 -15.37 -4.41
N VAL A 63 22.55 -14.45 -3.44
CA VAL A 63 22.71 -14.80 -2.02
C VAL A 63 21.36 -15.28 -1.45
N PRO A 64 21.25 -16.53 -0.97
CA PRO A 64 19.97 -17.10 -0.53
C PRO A 64 19.28 -16.29 0.57
N GLU A 65 20.02 -15.82 1.56
CA GLU A 65 19.48 -15.04 2.68
C GLU A 65 18.92 -13.69 2.23
N ALA A 66 19.51 -13.08 1.20
CA ALA A 66 19.00 -11.86 0.61
C ALA A 66 17.73 -12.14 -0.22
N ARG A 67 17.66 -13.28 -0.93
CA ARG A 67 16.44 -13.70 -1.63
C ARG A 67 15.29 -14.00 -0.66
N CYS A 68 15.56 -14.60 0.50
CA CYS A 68 14.55 -14.76 1.55
C CYS A 68 14.01 -13.40 2.03
N PHE A 69 14.89 -12.41 2.20
CA PHE A 69 14.46 -11.05 2.55
C PHE A 69 13.61 -10.42 1.43
N TYR A 70 14.06 -10.46 0.17
CA TYR A 70 13.31 -9.88 -0.94
C TYR A 70 11.97 -10.57 -1.20
N GLY A 71 11.89 -11.88 -1.04
CA GLY A 71 10.63 -12.61 -1.15
C GLY A 71 9.63 -12.17 -0.08
N PHE A 72 10.10 -11.96 1.16
CA PHE A 72 9.25 -11.46 2.23
C PHE A 72 8.84 -10.00 2.04
N GLN A 73 9.76 -9.15 1.55
CA GLN A 73 9.44 -7.76 1.24
C GLN A 73 8.40 -7.66 0.12
N ILE A 74 8.49 -8.47 -0.95
CA ILE A 74 7.44 -8.54 -2.00
C ILE A 74 6.08 -8.89 -1.40
N ALA A 75 6.03 -9.86 -0.47
CA ALA A 75 4.80 -10.24 0.20
C ALA A 75 4.20 -9.07 1.01
N ILE A 76 5.03 -8.34 1.76
CA ILE A 76 4.59 -7.17 2.53
C ILE A 76 4.18 -6.00 1.63
N GLU A 77 4.86 -5.76 0.51
CA GLU A 77 4.43 -4.73 -0.45
C GLU A 77 3.05 -5.06 -1.05
N ASN A 78 2.71 -6.34 -1.25
CA ASN A 78 1.35 -6.73 -1.64
C ASN A 78 0.32 -6.41 -0.54
N THR A 79 0.67 -6.65 0.73
CA THR A 79 -0.17 -6.25 1.88
C THR A 79 -0.33 -4.73 1.96
N HIS A 80 0.71 -3.95 1.68
CA HIS A 80 0.62 -2.49 1.59
C HIS A 80 -0.35 -2.04 0.50
N LEU A 81 -0.27 -2.63 -0.69
CA LEU A 81 -1.18 -2.33 -1.81
C LEU A 81 -2.64 -2.62 -1.48
N GLU A 82 -2.91 -3.75 -0.81
CA GLU A 82 -4.24 -4.09 -0.32
C GLU A 82 -4.74 -3.05 0.69
N MET A 83 -3.88 -2.66 1.64
CA MET A 83 -4.22 -1.67 2.65
C MET A 83 -4.53 -0.29 2.08
N TYR A 84 -3.73 0.21 1.14
CA TYR A 84 -4.06 1.47 0.47
C TYR A 84 -5.37 1.35 -0.32
N SER A 85 -5.64 0.20 -0.93
CA SER A 85 -6.91 -0.05 -1.63
C SER A 85 -8.10 0.00 -0.67
N LEU A 86 -7.99 -0.59 0.52
CA LEU A 86 -9.00 -0.52 1.58
C LEU A 86 -9.21 0.92 2.09
N LEU A 87 -8.13 1.67 2.35
CA LEU A 87 -8.20 3.07 2.79
C LEU A 87 -8.85 3.96 1.71
N ILE A 88 -8.49 3.77 0.44
CA ILE A 88 -9.10 4.46 -0.69
C ILE A 88 -10.59 4.12 -0.79
N GLY A 89 -10.95 2.84 -0.71
CA GLY A 89 -12.35 2.39 -0.72
C GLY A 89 -13.18 2.94 0.45
N THR A 90 -12.56 3.10 1.60
CA THR A 90 -13.18 3.64 2.81
C THR A 90 -13.40 5.15 2.70
N TYR A 91 -12.36 5.92 2.39
CA TYR A 91 -12.40 7.39 2.44
C TYR A 91 -12.86 8.06 1.14
N ILE A 92 -12.71 7.39 0.01
CA ILE A 92 -12.96 7.93 -1.33
C ILE A 92 -14.11 7.17 -1.97
N ASN A 93 -15.29 7.28 -1.36
CA ASN A 93 -16.55 6.81 -1.91
C ASN A 93 -17.09 7.82 -2.92
N ASP A 94 -16.63 7.79 -4.16
CA ASP A 94 -17.11 8.72 -5.17
C ASP A 94 -17.39 8.03 -6.51
N ARG A 95 -18.67 8.02 -6.90
CA ARG A 95 -19.13 7.51 -8.21
C ARG A 95 -18.83 8.50 -9.35
N GLY A 96 -18.10 9.59 -9.08
CA GLY A 96 -17.88 10.66 -10.05
C GLY A 96 -16.52 11.38 -9.99
N SER A 97 -15.56 10.99 -9.13
CA SER A 97 -14.27 11.71 -9.07
C SER A 97 -13.03 10.85 -9.37
N SER A 98 -12.42 11.25 -10.49
CA SER A 98 -11.00 11.14 -10.85
C SER A 98 -10.49 9.85 -11.52
N SER A 99 -10.08 10.04 -12.78
CA SER A 99 -9.32 9.11 -13.63
C SER A 99 -8.02 8.59 -12.98
N THR A 100 -7.47 9.32 -12.01
CA THR A 100 -6.25 8.97 -11.26
C THR A 100 -6.39 7.69 -10.42
N ILE A 101 -7.57 7.42 -9.85
CA ILE A 101 -7.77 6.25 -8.96
C ILE A 101 -7.98 4.97 -9.78
N SER A 102 -8.44 5.07 -11.03
CA SER A 102 -8.61 3.90 -11.91
C SER A 102 -7.29 3.22 -12.28
N ALA A 103 -6.17 3.93 -12.18
CA ALA A 103 -4.84 3.40 -12.45
C ALA A 103 -4.28 2.56 -11.29
N MET A 104 -4.77 2.76 -10.05
CA MET A 104 -4.34 1.99 -8.87
C MET A 104 -5.12 0.68 -8.68
N ARG A 105 -6.21 0.51 -9.43
CA ARG A 105 -7.03 -0.72 -9.40
C ARG A 105 -6.63 -1.74 -10.48
N ARG A 106 -5.55 -1.50 -11.23
CA ARG A 106 -5.07 -2.40 -12.28
C ARG A 106 -3.81 -3.11 -11.84
#